data_AF-A0A1V1P010-F1
#
_entry.id   AF-A0A1V1P010-F1
#
_cell.length_a   1.000
_cell.length_b   1.000
_cell.length_c   1.000
_cell.angle_alpha   90.00
_cell.angle_beta   90.00
_cell.angle_gamma   90.00
#
_symmetry.space_group_name_H-M   'P 1'
#
loop_
_entity.id
_entity.type
_entity.pdbx_description
1 polymer ?
#
loop_
_entity_poly.entity_id
_entity_poly.type
_entity_poly.pdbx_seq_one_letter_code
_entity_poly.pdbx_strand_id
1 'polypeptide(L)'
;MTSSGGSAYGTGESMAVSGLIATNLVLSDSKAYITNSDITTTEAGDVILDAKNTSAIDAKIVSTTKSGDKAIGVTLAFNTIGWEAQNILFRTIDALLGTDIGDEDPAQTKAYIEDTTLHISGDVSVTADNSAQLNATISNAADSQASALYGAGGTAASAMLASNMVSTDAKSYIDYQTTGTVTVTGAIDISAKDQAGIYSNTKIVSSSVTTNDGGVSILNETIGDIQSANFLSEDGSQKLVYGDKVRLSDDYAGGGKKGSVYKFLGNEETMDLSNTDYTNLDYWQIVKGSNIIPEGYNISDSDSTAVGGIVVRNDVRADVESYVDYATVSSASLNITSSENATIKATADSVVSSSGGSAYGSGTSLAVNGIIATNLILSKSNTYITNSDITTTTGDLTLDAQNTSMLYALKT
;
A
#
# COMPACT_ATOMS: atom_id res chain seq x y z
N MET A 1 -3.85 -3.36 -17.44
CA MET A 1 -4.61 -3.77 -18.64
C MET A 1 -4.85 -2.56 -19.52
N THR A 2 -4.81 -2.70 -20.85
CA THR A 2 -5.11 -1.60 -21.78
C THR A 2 -6.02 -2.10 -22.89
N SER A 3 -7.03 -1.31 -23.27
CA SER A 3 -7.87 -1.53 -24.44
C SER A 3 -7.99 -0.23 -25.21
N SER A 4 -7.95 -0.28 -26.54
CA SER A 4 -8.19 0.88 -27.39
C SER A 4 -9.19 0.52 -28.49
N GLY A 5 -10.12 1.42 -28.73
CA GLY A 5 -11.12 1.36 -29.79
C GLY A 5 -11.34 2.79 -30.24
N GLY A 6 -11.31 3.02 -31.54
CA GLY A 6 -11.48 4.35 -32.13
C GLY A 6 -12.55 4.29 -33.19
N SER A 7 -13.47 5.26 -33.17
CA SER A 7 -14.44 5.46 -34.25
C SER A 7 -14.58 6.95 -34.51
N ALA A 8 -14.55 7.32 -35.78
CA ALA A 8 -14.85 8.68 -36.22
C ALA A 8 -16.31 9.08 -35.93
N TYR A 9 -17.20 8.15 -35.60
CA TYR A 9 -18.63 8.42 -35.43
C TYR A 9 -19.17 8.00 -34.06
N GLY A 10 -18.30 7.85 -33.04
CA GLY A 10 -18.72 7.55 -31.67
C GLY A 10 -19.10 6.09 -31.40
N THR A 11 -18.90 5.19 -32.37
CA THR A 11 -19.25 3.75 -32.25
C THR A 11 -18.08 2.86 -31.83
N GLY A 12 -16.96 3.45 -31.41
CA GLY A 12 -15.72 2.75 -31.14
C GLY A 12 -15.73 2.22 -29.72
N GLU A 13 -16.37 1.08 -29.50
CA GLU A 13 -16.42 0.48 -28.17
C GLU A 13 -15.04 -0.08 -27.78
N SER A 14 -14.58 0.25 -26.59
CA SER A 14 -13.39 -0.30 -25.99
C SER A 14 -13.64 -0.52 -24.52
N MET A 15 -13.29 -1.71 -24.02
CA MET A 15 -13.42 -2.01 -22.61
C MET A 15 -12.16 -2.69 -22.10
N ALA A 16 -11.68 -2.22 -20.96
CA ALA A 16 -10.63 -2.85 -20.18
C ALA A 16 -11.16 -3.10 -18.76
N VAL A 17 -11.08 -4.35 -18.30
CA VAL A 17 -11.52 -4.77 -16.96
C VAL A 17 -10.39 -5.54 -16.27
N SER A 18 -9.82 -5.00 -15.20
CA SER A 18 -8.86 -5.74 -14.36
C SER A 18 -9.46 -6.11 -13.02
N GLY A 19 -9.30 -7.37 -12.62
CA GLY A 19 -9.43 -7.81 -11.25
C GLY A 19 -8.06 -8.26 -10.73
N LEU A 20 -7.67 -7.79 -9.55
CA LEU A 20 -6.48 -8.29 -8.85
C LEU A 20 -6.88 -8.70 -7.44
N ILE A 21 -6.47 -9.89 -7.04
CA ILE A 21 -6.62 -10.39 -5.67
C ILE A 21 -5.24 -10.80 -5.19
N ALA A 22 -4.85 -10.31 -4.02
CA ALA A 22 -3.64 -10.74 -3.34
C ALA A 22 -3.98 -11.12 -1.90
N THR A 23 -3.47 -12.28 -1.49
CA THR A 23 -3.65 -12.83 -0.14
C THR A 23 -2.28 -13.19 0.40
N ASN A 24 -1.83 -12.51 1.45
CA ASN A 24 -0.58 -12.81 2.14
C ASN A 24 -0.93 -13.19 3.57
N LEU A 25 -0.50 -14.37 3.98
CA LEU A 25 -0.73 -14.92 5.31
C LEU A 25 0.61 -15.32 5.93
N VAL A 26 0.86 -14.88 7.15
CA VAL A 26 1.93 -15.40 8.02
C VAL A 26 1.31 -15.93 9.31
N LEU A 27 1.54 -17.21 9.56
CA LEU A 27 1.35 -17.84 10.87
C LEU A 27 2.73 -18.20 11.39
N SER A 28 3.00 -17.91 12.66
CA SER A 28 4.32 -18.12 13.26
C SER A 28 4.21 -18.33 14.76
N ASP A 29 5.06 -19.20 15.28
CA ASP A 29 5.22 -19.38 16.72
C ASP A 29 6.68 -19.65 17.10
N SER A 30 7.06 -19.27 18.32
CA SER A 30 8.37 -19.53 18.91
C SER A 30 8.23 -19.84 20.39
N LYS A 31 8.82 -20.96 20.83
CA LYS A 31 8.68 -21.44 22.22
C LYS A 31 10.03 -21.89 22.78
N ALA A 32 10.37 -21.40 23.97
CA ALA A 32 11.48 -21.88 24.77
C ALA A 32 10.95 -22.30 26.14
N TYR A 33 11.07 -23.58 26.51
CA TYR A 33 10.43 -24.04 27.74
C TYR A 33 11.19 -25.15 28.45
N ILE A 34 10.96 -25.23 29.77
CA ILE A 34 11.34 -26.36 30.62
C ILE A 34 10.07 -26.81 31.34
N THR A 35 9.72 -28.09 31.22
CA THR A 35 8.53 -28.64 31.86
C THR A 35 8.88 -29.91 32.61
N ASN A 36 8.18 -30.20 33.72
CA ASN A 36 8.23 -31.49 34.43
C ASN A 36 9.65 -31.99 34.71
N SER A 37 10.53 -31.13 35.22
CA SER A 37 11.96 -31.40 35.38
C SER A 37 12.51 -30.99 36.75
N ASP A 38 13.75 -31.38 37.05
CA ASP A 38 14.51 -30.85 38.19
C ASP A 38 15.83 -30.26 37.65
N ILE A 39 16.01 -28.95 37.75
CA ILE A 39 17.17 -28.24 37.19
C ILE A 39 18.08 -27.76 38.32
N THR A 40 19.34 -28.14 38.23
CA THR A 40 20.39 -27.67 39.14
C THR A 40 21.59 -27.14 38.35
N THR A 41 22.04 -25.93 38.65
CA THR A 41 23.30 -25.39 38.12
C THR A 41 24.33 -25.22 39.23
N THR A 42 25.61 -25.33 38.89
CA THR A 42 26.74 -25.19 39.81
C THR A 42 27.66 -24.06 39.35
N GLU A 43 28.61 -23.63 40.19
CA GLU A 43 29.68 -22.69 39.80
C GLU A 43 29.18 -21.37 39.18
N ALA A 44 28.09 -20.81 39.75
CA ALA A 44 27.41 -19.61 39.24
C ALA A 44 26.80 -19.75 37.83
N GLY A 45 26.44 -20.98 37.41
CA GLY A 45 25.77 -21.20 36.13
C GLY A 45 24.33 -20.68 36.07
N ASP A 46 23.96 -20.09 34.94
CA ASP A 46 22.65 -19.48 34.69
C ASP A 46 21.67 -20.44 34.00
N VAL A 47 20.37 -20.10 34.04
CA VAL A 47 19.34 -20.67 33.17
C VAL A 47 18.75 -19.57 32.32
N ILE A 48 18.75 -19.76 30.99
CA ILE A 48 18.26 -18.78 30.03
C ILE A 48 17.27 -19.46 29.08
N LEU A 49 16.03 -18.97 29.08
CA LEU A 49 15.01 -19.25 28.07
C LEU A 49 14.77 -17.99 27.26
N ASP A 50 15.10 -18.04 25.98
CA ASP A 50 14.99 -16.92 25.05
C ASP A 50 14.15 -17.35 23.85
N ALA A 51 12.87 -16.99 23.86
CA ALA A 51 11.95 -17.19 22.75
C ALA A 51 11.84 -15.89 21.96
N LYS A 52 12.13 -15.97 20.65
CA LYS A 52 12.06 -14.84 19.72
C LYS A 52 11.25 -15.22 18.51
N ASN A 53 10.26 -14.38 18.17
CA ASN A 53 9.51 -14.50 16.93
C ASN A 53 9.52 -13.16 16.20
N THR A 54 9.83 -13.19 14.90
CA THR A 54 9.79 -12.01 14.03
C THR A 54 9.00 -12.36 12.80
N SER A 55 7.88 -11.67 12.61
CA SER A 55 6.96 -11.86 11.49
C SER A 55 6.84 -10.56 10.72
N ALA A 56 6.93 -10.65 9.40
CA ALA A 56 6.84 -9.48 8.55
C ALA A 56 6.08 -9.77 7.25
N ILE A 57 5.28 -8.79 6.83
CA ILE A 57 4.72 -8.73 5.49
C ILE A 57 5.12 -7.38 4.87
N ASP A 58 5.69 -7.42 3.67
CA ASP A 58 5.83 -6.26 2.79
C ASP A 58 5.00 -6.50 1.53
N ALA A 59 3.80 -5.94 1.51
CA ALA A 59 2.82 -6.13 0.45
C ALA A 59 2.80 -4.91 -0.48
N LYS A 60 3.17 -5.13 -1.74
CA LYS A 60 3.07 -4.12 -2.81
C LYS A 60 2.14 -4.57 -3.91
N ILE A 61 1.04 -3.86 -4.08
CA ILE A 61 0.03 -4.15 -5.10
C ILE A 61 -0.20 -2.89 -5.93
N VAL A 62 -0.04 -3.00 -7.24
CA VAL A 62 -0.27 -1.90 -8.17
C VAL A 62 -1.10 -2.45 -9.33
N SER A 63 -2.31 -1.91 -9.48
CA SER A 63 -3.21 -2.22 -10.59
C SER A 63 -3.46 -0.96 -11.41
N THR A 64 -3.36 -1.09 -12.74
CA THR A 64 -3.63 0.00 -13.68
C THR A 64 -4.45 -0.52 -14.85
N THR A 65 -5.57 0.12 -15.14
CA THR A 65 -6.47 -0.21 -16.24
C THR A 65 -6.77 1.01 -17.08
N LYS A 66 -6.50 0.90 -18.38
CA LYS A 66 -6.66 1.98 -19.35
C LYS A 66 -7.61 1.58 -20.47
N SER A 67 -8.53 2.45 -20.86
CA SER A 67 -9.42 2.20 -21.99
C SER A 67 -9.68 3.46 -22.82
N GLY A 68 -9.95 3.26 -24.12
CA GLY A 68 -10.51 4.30 -24.99
C GLY A 68 -12.02 4.55 -24.80
N ASP A 69 -12.69 3.81 -23.91
CA ASP A 69 -14.11 4.03 -23.56
C ASP A 69 -14.36 3.61 -22.09
N LYS A 70 -14.40 2.31 -21.75
CA LYS A 70 -14.70 1.83 -20.38
C LYS A 70 -13.50 1.20 -19.69
N ALA A 71 -13.02 1.81 -18.60
CA ALA A 71 -11.96 1.29 -17.75
C ALA A 71 -12.51 0.90 -16.37
N ILE A 72 -12.44 -0.38 -16.01
CA ILE A 72 -12.89 -0.88 -14.70
C ILE A 72 -11.75 -1.61 -14.01
N GLY A 73 -11.34 -1.14 -12.84
CA GLY A 73 -10.32 -1.77 -12.00
C GLY A 73 -10.88 -2.16 -10.64
N VAL A 74 -10.72 -3.42 -10.25
CA VAL A 74 -11.04 -3.90 -8.90
C VAL A 74 -9.80 -4.52 -8.28
N THR A 75 -9.46 -4.11 -7.07
CA THR A 75 -8.33 -4.67 -6.30
C THR A 75 -8.80 -5.12 -4.92
N LEU A 76 -8.55 -6.38 -4.59
CA LEU A 76 -8.76 -6.93 -3.26
C LEU A 76 -7.42 -7.36 -2.67
N ALA A 77 -7.09 -6.87 -1.48
CA ALA A 77 -5.84 -7.16 -0.80
C ALA A 77 -6.11 -7.60 0.63
N PHE A 78 -5.63 -8.79 0.99
CA PHE A 78 -5.78 -9.36 2.31
C PHE A 78 -4.40 -9.73 2.83
N ASN A 79 -3.93 -9.01 3.83
CA ASN A 79 -2.62 -9.21 4.45
C ASN A 79 -2.84 -9.51 5.92
N THR A 80 -2.46 -10.70 6.37
CA THR A 80 -2.71 -11.13 7.75
C THR A 80 -1.48 -11.76 8.39
N ILE A 81 -1.19 -11.35 9.62
CA ILE A 81 -0.22 -12.01 10.52
C ILE A 81 -0.99 -12.48 11.74
N GLY A 82 -0.97 -13.78 12.03
CA GLY A 82 -1.66 -14.34 13.20
C GLY A 82 -3.17 -14.54 13.03
N TRP A 83 -3.63 -14.86 11.82
CA TRP A 83 -5.05 -15.11 11.52
C TRP A 83 -5.17 -16.26 10.52
N GLU A 84 -6.07 -17.20 10.73
CA GLU A 84 -6.20 -18.35 9.83
C GLU A 84 -6.67 -17.96 8.42
N ALA A 85 -6.20 -18.72 7.42
CA ALA A 85 -6.69 -18.59 6.04
C ALA A 85 -8.15 -19.03 5.95
N GLN A 86 -9.07 -18.09 5.74
CA GLN A 86 -10.46 -18.40 5.43
C GLN A 86 -10.74 -18.26 3.93
N ASN A 87 -11.82 -18.89 3.46
CA ASN A 87 -12.37 -18.71 2.11
C ASN A 87 -13.05 -17.34 1.96
N ILE A 88 -12.26 -16.28 2.17
CA ILE A 88 -12.67 -14.87 2.17
C ILE A 88 -13.34 -14.45 0.87
N LEU A 89 -12.96 -15.03 -0.28
CA LEU A 89 -13.50 -14.67 -1.59
C LEU A 89 -15.02 -14.93 -1.73
N PHE A 90 -15.59 -15.87 -0.97
CA PHE A 90 -17.03 -16.19 -1.04
C PHE A 90 -17.89 -15.47 0.01
N ARG A 91 -17.25 -14.79 0.99
CA ARG A 91 -17.94 -14.04 2.07
C ARG A 91 -17.89 -12.52 1.88
N THR A 92 -17.10 -12.00 0.95
CA THR A 92 -16.71 -10.58 0.81
C THR A 92 -17.81 -9.58 0.48
N ILE A 93 -19.00 -10.01 0.03
CA ILE A 93 -20.11 -9.08 -0.20
C ILE A 93 -20.97 -8.89 1.07
N ASP A 94 -21.20 -9.95 1.87
CA ASP A 94 -21.95 -9.85 3.14
C ASP A 94 -21.05 -9.48 4.34
N ALA A 95 -19.76 -9.84 4.33
CA ALA A 95 -18.84 -9.60 5.45
C ALA A 95 -18.29 -8.17 5.54
N LEU A 96 -18.52 -7.33 4.51
CA LEU A 96 -17.96 -5.97 4.41
C LEU A 96 -18.47 -5.02 5.51
N LEU A 97 -19.57 -5.37 6.21
CA LEU A 97 -20.25 -4.50 7.17
C LEU A 97 -20.53 -5.11 8.56
N GLY A 98 -20.16 -6.36 8.87
CA GLY A 98 -20.53 -6.90 10.19
C GLY A 98 -20.18 -8.34 10.62
N THR A 99 -19.31 -9.09 9.96
CA THR A 99 -18.96 -10.47 10.44
C THR A 99 -17.46 -10.78 10.39
N ASP A 100 -17.01 -11.66 11.30
CA ASP A 100 -15.64 -12.18 11.38
C ASP A 100 -15.12 -12.70 10.04
N ILE A 101 -13.98 -12.14 9.62
CA ILE A 101 -13.29 -12.43 8.34
C ILE A 101 -12.14 -13.43 8.49
N GLY A 102 -11.91 -13.94 9.69
CA GLY A 102 -10.85 -14.88 10.02
C GLY A 102 -10.99 -15.31 11.47
N ASP A 103 -10.62 -16.55 11.77
CA ASP A 103 -10.39 -16.98 13.14
C ASP A 103 -8.98 -16.53 13.54
N GLU A 104 -8.86 -16.01 14.76
CA GLU A 104 -7.59 -15.50 15.30
C GLU A 104 -6.67 -16.68 15.66
N ASP A 105 -5.44 -16.66 15.14
CA ASP A 105 -4.37 -17.63 15.44
C ASP A 105 -3.07 -16.84 15.70
N PRO A 106 -2.95 -16.17 16.86
CA PRO A 106 -1.96 -15.12 17.08
C PRO A 106 -0.53 -15.57 16.79
N ALA A 107 0.29 -14.68 16.21
CA ALA A 107 1.72 -14.90 16.09
C ALA A 107 2.35 -14.94 17.49
N GLN A 108 2.66 -16.15 17.95
CA GLN A 108 2.87 -16.43 19.38
C GLN A 108 4.35 -16.56 19.76
N THR A 109 4.75 -15.93 20.85
CA THR A 109 6.06 -16.14 21.49
C THR A 109 5.89 -16.52 22.95
N LYS A 110 6.39 -17.69 23.36
CA LYS A 110 6.30 -18.14 24.75
C LYS A 110 7.64 -18.59 25.31
N ALA A 111 8.02 -18.03 26.45
CA ALA A 111 9.12 -18.54 27.26
C ALA A 111 8.58 -18.96 28.62
N TYR A 112 8.77 -20.22 29.03
CA TYR A 112 8.15 -20.64 30.29
C TYR A 112 8.83 -21.80 31.00
N ILE A 113 8.67 -21.81 32.33
CA ILE A 113 9.06 -22.93 33.18
C ILE A 113 7.79 -23.43 33.88
N GLU A 114 7.44 -24.69 33.63
CA GLU A 114 6.25 -25.32 34.20
C GLU A 114 6.62 -26.54 35.04
N ASP A 115 6.03 -26.67 36.23
CA ASP A 115 6.12 -27.90 37.05
C ASP A 115 7.56 -28.42 37.22
N THR A 116 8.51 -27.50 37.42
CA THR A 116 9.95 -27.81 37.40
C THR A 116 10.65 -27.26 38.63
N THR A 117 11.30 -28.10 39.43
CA THR A 117 12.08 -27.62 40.59
C THR A 117 13.34 -26.91 40.11
N LEU A 118 13.65 -25.72 40.64
CA LEU A 118 14.84 -24.95 40.28
C LEU A 118 15.79 -24.77 41.48
N HIS A 119 17.06 -25.14 41.31
CA HIS A 119 18.16 -24.83 42.22
C HIS A 119 19.35 -24.24 41.45
N ILE A 120 19.36 -22.91 41.30
CA ILE A 120 20.24 -22.21 40.36
C ILE A 120 21.32 -21.42 41.12
N SER A 121 22.59 -21.65 40.75
CA SER A 121 23.74 -20.95 41.34
C SER A 121 23.97 -19.54 40.77
N GLY A 122 23.56 -19.29 39.53
CA GLY A 122 23.61 -17.99 38.86
C GLY A 122 22.23 -17.33 38.76
N ASP A 123 21.98 -16.67 37.64
CA ASP A 123 20.74 -15.96 37.32
C ASP A 123 19.75 -16.86 36.55
N VAL A 124 18.48 -16.46 36.56
CA VAL A 124 17.43 -17.04 35.69
C VAL A 124 16.85 -15.93 34.82
N SER A 125 16.85 -16.14 33.50
CA SER A 125 16.17 -15.27 32.54
C SER A 125 15.16 -16.05 31.73
N VAL A 126 13.91 -15.58 31.73
CA VAL A 126 12.80 -16.12 30.92
C VAL A 126 12.27 -14.98 30.06
N THR A 127 12.62 -14.99 28.78
CA THR A 127 12.36 -13.88 27.86
C THR A 127 11.57 -14.33 26.64
N ALA A 128 10.45 -13.65 26.37
CA ALA A 128 9.66 -13.79 25.15
C ALA A 128 9.61 -12.45 24.41
N ASP A 129 10.25 -12.34 23.23
CA ASP A 129 10.20 -11.14 22.38
C ASP A 129 9.51 -11.44 21.04
N ASN A 130 8.36 -10.80 20.84
CA ASN A 130 7.56 -10.90 19.63
C ASN A 130 7.59 -9.58 18.86
N SER A 131 7.78 -9.67 17.53
CA SER A 131 7.72 -8.52 16.64
C SER A 131 6.96 -8.88 15.37
N ALA A 132 5.82 -8.23 15.13
CA ALA A 132 4.97 -8.43 13.96
C ALA A 132 4.77 -7.11 13.22
N GLN A 133 5.27 -7.02 11.99
CA GLN A 133 5.25 -5.78 11.20
C GLN A 133 4.62 -6.01 9.82
N LEU A 134 3.54 -5.28 9.53
CA LEU A 134 2.85 -5.34 8.25
C LEU A 134 2.96 -4.00 7.54
N ASN A 135 3.71 -3.97 6.44
CA ASN A 135 3.80 -2.85 5.52
C ASN A 135 2.96 -3.16 4.27
N ALA A 136 1.98 -2.31 3.95
CA ALA A 136 1.11 -2.48 2.79
C ALA A 136 1.04 -1.21 1.95
N THR A 137 1.45 -1.30 0.68
CA THR A 137 1.26 -0.23 -0.33
C THR A 137 0.40 -0.77 -1.46
N ILE A 138 -0.84 -0.28 -1.56
CA ILE A 138 -1.87 -0.83 -2.45
C ILE A 138 -2.41 0.30 -3.32
N SER A 139 -2.33 0.17 -4.64
CA SER A 139 -2.89 1.13 -5.58
C SER A 139 -3.73 0.51 -6.68
N ASN A 140 -4.80 1.21 -7.05
CA ASN A 140 -5.68 0.83 -8.17
C ASN A 140 -6.08 2.05 -8.98
N ALA A 141 -5.65 2.10 -10.24
CA ALA A 141 -5.92 3.18 -11.17
C ALA A 141 -6.79 2.69 -12.34
N ALA A 142 -7.90 3.36 -12.58
CA ALA A 142 -8.73 3.22 -13.78
C ALA A 142 -8.73 4.54 -14.55
N ASP A 143 -8.33 4.51 -15.82
CA ASP A 143 -8.22 5.68 -16.69
C ASP A 143 -8.93 5.43 -18.02
N SER A 144 -9.96 6.23 -18.29
CA SER A 144 -10.72 6.22 -19.54
C SER A 144 -10.39 7.49 -20.32
N GLN A 145 -9.87 7.32 -21.53
CA GLN A 145 -9.47 8.39 -22.44
C GLN A 145 -10.24 8.23 -23.75
N ALA A 146 -11.50 8.65 -23.74
CA ALA A 146 -12.39 8.52 -24.88
C ALA A 146 -12.24 9.68 -25.85
N SER A 147 -12.15 9.37 -27.14
CA SER A 147 -12.03 10.37 -28.20
C SER A 147 -12.79 9.94 -29.46
N ALA A 148 -13.63 10.84 -29.98
CA ALA A 148 -14.32 10.66 -31.26
C ALA A 148 -14.63 12.03 -31.90
N LEU A 149 -14.91 12.04 -33.20
CA LEU A 149 -15.35 13.25 -33.90
C LEU A 149 -16.68 13.77 -33.33
N TYR A 150 -17.59 12.84 -33.02
CA TYR A 150 -18.93 13.09 -32.50
C TYR A 150 -19.31 12.02 -31.46
N GLY A 151 -20.04 12.42 -30.42
CA GLY A 151 -20.71 11.50 -29.49
C GLY A 151 -19.77 10.59 -28.68
N ALA A 152 -18.63 11.10 -28.24
CA ALA A 152 -17.69 10.34 -27.41
C ALA A 152 -18.28 10.08 -26.00
N GLY A 153 -18.00 8.90 -25.45
CA GLY A 153 -18.39 8.53 -24.09
C GLY A 153 -17.23 7.84 -23.38
N GLY A 154 -16.99 8.21 -22.12
CA GLY A 154 -15.92 7.65 -21.31
C GLY A 154 -16.43 7.27 -19.92
N THR A 155 -16.04 6.10 -19.43
CA THR A 155 -16.32 5.68 -18.05
C THR A 155 -15.09 5.07 -17.40
N ALA A 156 -14.75 5.56 -16.21
CA ALA A 156 -13.76 4.95 -15.34
C ALA A 156 -14.38 4.55 -14.00
N ALA A 157 -14.12 3.32 -13.56
CA ALA A 157 -14.55 2.83 -12.26
C ALA A 157 -13.38 2.13 -11.56
N SER A 158 -13.10 2.54 -10.32
CA SER A 158 -12.06 1.94 -9.48
C SER A 158 -12.65 1.53 -8.14
N ALA A 159 -12.51 0.26 -7.77
CA ALA A 159 -12.90 -0.25 -6.46
C ALA A 159 -11.71 -0.91 -5.77
N MET A 160 -11.56 -0.67 -4.47
CA MET A 160 -10.51 -1.29 -3.65
C MET A 160 -11.05 -1.76 -2.31
N LEU A 161 -10.67 -2.98 -1.93
CA LEU A 161 -10.78 -3.48 -0.57
C LEU A 161 -9.40 -3.87 -0.09
N ALA A 162 -8.96 -3.29 1.01
CA ALA A 162 -7.71 -3.63 1.67
C ALA A 162 -7.99 -4.02 3.12
N SER A 163 -7.62 -5.24 3.51
CA SER A 163 -7.68 -5.71 4.89
C SER A 163 -6.28 -6.07 5.35
N ASN A 164 -5.79 -5.37 6.37
CA ASN A 164 -4.50 -5.60 6.99
C ASN A 164 -4.77 -5.94 8.46
N MET A 165 -4.36 -7.12 8.90
CA MET A 165 -4.67 -7.60 10.25
C MET A 165 -3.41 -8.21 10.88
N VAL A 166 -3.14 -7.85 12.12
CA VAL A 166 -2.03 -8.38 12.92
C VAL A 166 -2.60 -8.83 14.26
N SER A 167 -2.39 -10.09 14.61
CA SER A 167 -2.66 -10.62 15.95
C SER A 167 -1.41 -11.25 16.52
N THR A 168 -1.09 -10.92 17.78
CA THR A 168 0.13 -11.31 18.48
C THR A 168 -0.14 -11.71 19.92
N ASP A 169 0.67 -12.64 20.44
CA ASP A 169 0.61 -13.11 21.83
C ASP A 169 2.03 -13.34 22.35
N ALA A 170 2.44 -12.64 23.41
CA ALA A 170 3.75 -12.83 24.03
C ALA A 170 3.61 -13.17 25.51
N LYS A 171 4.08 -14.36 25.93
CA LYS A 171 3.98 -14.78 27.33
C LYS A 171 5.31 -15.26 27.90
N SER A 172 5.61 -14.81 29.12
CA SER A 172 6.79 -15.24 29.88
C SER A 172 6.42 -15.60 31.31
N TYR A 173 6.67 -16.82 31.77
CA TYR A 173 6.22 -17.19 33.12
C TYR A 173 6.94 -18.35 33.78
N ILE A 174 6.77 -18.42 35.10
CA ILE A 174 7.04 -19.62 35.91
C ILE A 174 5.71 -20.03 36.54
N ASP A 175 5.27 -21.26 36.30
CA ASP A 175 3.97 -21.76 36.76
C ASP A 175 4.07 -23.19 37.29
N TYR A 176 3.17 -23.53 38.19
CA TYR A 176 3.02 -24.89 38.71
C TYR A 176 1.55 -25.24 38.90
N GLN A 177 1.21 -26.52 38.72
CA GLN A 177 -0.12 -27.02 39.08
C GLN A 177 -0.33 -27.08 40.61
N THR A 178 0.75 -27.26 41.36
CA THR A 178 0.78 -27.25 42.83
C THR A 178 2.03 -26.53 43.31
N THR A 179 1.98 -25.83 44.44
CA THR A 179 3.08 -24.97 44.91
C THR A 179 4.46 -25.63 44.77
N GLY A 180 5.26 -25.13 43.83
CA GLY A 180 6.62 -25.59 43.54
C GLY A 180 7.69 -24.73 44.21
N THR A 181 8.94 -25.19 44.18
CA THR A 181 10.07 -24.47 44.79
C THR A 181 11.07 -23.97 43.77
N VAL A 182 11.36 -22.66 43.83
CA VAL A 182 12.36 -21.97 43.00
C VAL A 182 13.41 -21.35 43.92
N THR A 183 14.62 -21.88 43.90
CA THR A 183 15.77 -21.33 44.65
C THR A 183 16.83 -20.87 43.65
N VAL A 184 17.08 -19.56 43.61
CA VAL A 184 18.06 -18.93 42.72
C VAL A 184 19.01 -18.10 43.58
N THR A 185 20.32 -18.26 43.42
CA THR A 185 21.29 -17.46 44.18
C THR A 185 21.40 -16.05 43.61
N GLY A 186 21.32 -15.93 42.28
CA GLY A 186 21.30 -14.67 41.54
C GLY A 186 19.91 -14.07 41.36
N ALA A 187 19.78 -13.20 40.36
CA ALA A 187 18.54 -12.53 40.00
C ALA A 187 17.62 -13.42 39.15
N ILE A 188 16.32 -13.16 39.23
CA ILE A 188 15.32 -13.70 38.30
C ILE A 188 14.77 -12.54 37.46
N ASP A 189 14.80 -12.69 36.14
CA ASP A 189 14.21 -11.77 35.18
C ASP A 189 13.20 -12.53 34.29
N ILE A 190 11.94 -12.10 34.33
CA ILE A 190 10.84 -12.65 33.53
C ILE A 190 10.31 -11.52 32.67
N SER A 191 10.53 -11.58 31.36
CA SER A 191 10.16 -10.52 30.44
C SER A 191 9.36 -11.04 29.26
N ALA A 192 8.23 -10.40 28.97
CA ALA A 192 7.49 -10.57 27.74
C ALA A 192 7.38 -9.21 27.04
N LYS A 193 7.70 -9.19 25.75
CA LYS A 193 7.66 -7.99 24.92
C LYS A 193 6.97 -8.31 23.60
N ASP A 194 6.08 -7.42 23.20
CA ASP A 194 5.42 -7.48 21.91
C ASP A 194 5.45 -6.14 21.19
N GLN A 195 5.70 -6.19 19.88
CA GLN A 195 5.73 -5.05 19.00
C GLN A 195 4.92 -5.35 17.74
N ALA A 196 3.65 -4.95 17.74
CA ALA A 196 2.74 -5.15 16.62
C ALA A 196 2.53 -3.85 15.83
N GLY A 197 2.68 -3.91 14.51
CA GLY A 197 2.62 -2.71 13.66
C GLY A 197 1.94 -2.93 12.32
N ILE A 198 1.09 -1.97 11.93
CA ILE A 198 0.55 -1.85 10.57
C ILE A 198 0.93 -0.48 10.00
N TYR A 199 1.63 -0.48 8.86
CA TYR A 199 1.91 0.70 8.05
C TYR A 199 1.24 0.53 6.68
N SER A 200 0.14 1.23 6.47
CA SER A 200 -0.72 1.05 5.30
C SER A 200 -0.82 2.33 4.47
N ASN A 201 -0.59 2.23 3.17
CA ASN A 201 -0.79 3.29 2.20
C ASN A 201 -1.64 2.76 1.05
N THR A 202 -2.87 3.24 0.98
CA THR A 202 -3.84 2.79 -0.02
C THR A 202 -4.25 3.96 -0.90
N LYS A 203 -4.19 3.78 -2.21
CA LYS A 203 -4.46 4.83 -3.19
C LYS A 203 -5.35 4.35 -4.31
N ILE A 204 -6.46 5.04 -4.57
CA ILE A 204 -7.23 4.83 -5.80
C ILE A 204 -7.17 6.05 -6.69
N VAL A 205 -7.14 5.79 -8.00
CA VAL A 205 -7.30 6.82 -9.02
C VAL A 205 -8.40 6.35 -9.97
N SER A 206 -9.40 7.18 -10.21
CA SER A 206 -10.43 6.94 -11.22
C SER A 206 -10.58 8.20 -12.06
N SER A 207 -10.18 8.13 -13.32
CA SER A 207 -10.14 9.27 -14.22
C SER A 207 -10.88 8.95 -15.51
N SER A 208 -11.85 9.77 -15.88
CA SER A 208 -12.45 9.73 -17.21
C SER A 208 -12.31 11.09 -17.87
N VAL A 209 -11.76 11.09 -19.07
CA VAL A 209 -11.69 12.26 -19.94
C VAL A 209 -12.28 11.88 -21.28
N THR A 210 -13.23 12.68 -21.74
CA THR A 210 -13.96 12.45 -22.99
C THR A 210 -13.82 13.68 -23.87
N THR A 211 -13.21 13.50 -25.04
CA THR A 211 -12.96 14.57 -26.01
C THR A 211 -13.79 14.37 -27.27
N ASN A 212 -14.47 15.42 -27.73
CA ASN A 212 -15.03 15.48 -29.08
C ASN A 212 -14.75 16.82 -29.75
N ASP A 213 -13.90 16.84 -30.76
CA ASP A 213 -13.48 18.09 -31.39
C ASP A 213 -14.21 18.37 -32.70
N GLY A 214 -15.21 17.56 -33.09
CA GLY A 214 -15.94 17.77 -34.35
C GLY A 214 -15.07 17.70 -35.61
N GLY A 215 -13.81 17.26 -35.50
CA GLY A 215 -12.82 17.28 -36.58
C GLY A 215 -12.00 18.54 -36.66
N VAL A 216 -12.15 19.45 -35.69
CA VAL A 216 -11.40 20.70 -35.63
C VAL A 216 -9.89 20.45 -35.46
N SER A 217 -9.49 19.38 -34.77
CA SER A 217 -8.07 19.01 -34.67
C SER A 217 -7.45 18.66 -36.04
N ILE A 218 -8.22 17.99 -36.90
CA ILE A 218 -7.82 17.63 -38.26
C ILE A 218 -7.87 18.86 -39.19
N LEU A 219 -8.88 19.71 -39.06
CA LEU A 219 -9.00 20.94 -39.86
C LEU A 219 -7.90 21.97 -39.52
N ASN A 220 -7.51 22.11 -38.25
CA ASN A 220 -6.38 22.95 -37.87
C ASN A 220 -5.03 22.37 -38.35
N GLU A 221 -4.88 21.05 -38.39
CA GLU A 221 -3.71 20.39 -38.99
C GLU A 221 -3.61 20.68 -40.50
N THR A 222 -4.71 20.53 -41.24
CA THR A 222 -4.75 20.83 -42.68
C THR A 222 -4.57 22.33 -43.00
N ILE A 223 -5.00 23.24 -42.11
CA ILE A 223 -4.74 24.67 -42.27
C ILE A 223 -3.29 25.01 -41.87
N GLY A 224 -2.69 24.24 -40.96
CA GLY A 224 -1.25 24.22 -40.71
C GLY A 224 -0.43 23.81 -41.95
N ASP A 225 -0.95 22.91 -42.78
CA ASP A 225 -0.31 22.47 -44.03
C ASP A 225 -0.28 23.53 -45.13
N ILE A 226 -1.04 24.63 -44.99
CA ILE A 226 -1.00 25.79 -45.90
C ILE A 226 0.13 26.76 -45.50
N GLN A 227 0.81 26.55 -44.37
CA GLN A 227 1.86 27.45 -43.92
C GLN A 227 3.12 27.34 -44.78
N SER A 228 3.60 28.49 -45.26
CA SER A 228 4.87 28.57 -45.97
C SER A 228 6.02 28.05 -45.12
N ALA A 229 6.83 27.17 -45.72
CA ALA A 229 8.09 26.70 -45.17
C ALA A 229 9.24 27.27 -46.02
N ASN A 230 10.38 27.52 -45.37
CA ASN A 230 11.61 27.95 -46.02
C ASN A 230 12.38 26.75 -46.59
N PHE A 231 12.32 25.61 -45.90
CA PHE A 231 13.01 24.36 -46.25
C PHE A 231 12.10 23.15 -46.00
N LEU A 232 12.45 22.02 -46.59
CA LEU A 232 11.88 20.71 -46.36
C LEU A 232 12.87 19.84 -45.56
N SER A 233 12.38 18.88 -44.77
CA SER A 233 13.24 17.91 -44.09
C SER A 233 14.07 17.07 -45.07
N GLU A 234 13.69 17.03 -46.35
CA GLU A 234 14.43 16.34 -47.41
C GLU A 234 15.56 17.18 -48.03
N ASP A 235 15.69 18.46 -47.65
CA ASP A 235 16.68 19.37 -48.25
C ASP A 235 18.13 19.10 -47.77
N GLY A 236 18.36 18.07 -46.95
CA GLY A 236 19.67 17.71 -46.41
C GLY A 236 20.28 18.82 -45.54
N SER A 237 21.60 19.00 -45.60
CA SER A 237 22.30 20.05 -44.84
C SER A 237 21.98 21.45 -45.34
N GLN A 238 21.24 22.21 -44.53
CA GLN A 238 20.86 23.59 -44.80
C GLN A 238 21.42 24.54 -43.74
N LYS A 239 21.70 25.77 -44.17
CA LYS A 239 22.08 26.85 -43.26
C LYS A 239 20.80 27.49 -42.72
N LEU A 240 20.53 27.30 -41.44
CA LEU A 240 19.36 27.85 -40.76
C LEU A 240 19.72 29.11 -39.99
N VAL A 241 18.83 30.09 -40.01
CA VAL A 241 18.83 31.24 -39.09
C VAL A 241 17.56 31.23 -38.24
N TYR A 242 17.62 31.89 -37.07
CA TYR A 242 16.47 31.99 -36.18
C TYR A 242 15.21 32.41 -36.94
N GLY A 243 14.15 31.61 -36.83
CA GLY A 243 12.87 31.85 -37.47
C GLY A 243 12.65 31.15 -38.80
N ASP A 244 13.66 30.51 -39.39
CA ASP A 244 13.48 29.66 -40.56
C ASP A 244 12.53 28.50 -40.26
N LYS A 245 11.65 28.21 -41.21
CA LYS A 245 10.64 27.17 -41.10
C LYS A 245 11.01 25.95 -41.93
N VAL A 246 11.00 24.78 -41.31
CA VAL A 246 11.22 23.50 -41.99
C VAL A 246 9.94 22.68 -41.96
N ARG A 247 9.48 22.20 -43.12
CA ARG A 247 8.36 21.26 -43.22
C ARG A 247 8.89 19.84 -43.19
N LEU A 248 8.35 19.02 -42.29
CA LEU A 248 8.66 17.60 -42.25
C LEU A 248 7.87 16.88 -43.35
N SER A 249 8.54 16.02 -44.09
CA SER A 249 7.89 15.11 -45.02
C SER A 249 6.98 14.11 -44.29
N ASP A 250 6.00 13.58 -45.01
CA ASP A 250 5.04 12.60 -44.48
C ASP A 250 5.72 11.25 -44.16
N ASP A 251 6.89 10.99 -44.75
CA ASP A 251 7.69 9.79 -44.52
C ASP A 251 8.85 9.99 -43.53
N TYR A 252 9.01 11.20 -42.97
CA TYR A 252 10.15 11.56 -42.11
C TYR A 252 10.27 10.67 -40.86
N ALA A 253 11.48 10.15 -40.59
CA ALA A 253 11.73 9.20 -39.51
C ALA A 253 12.53 9.76 -38.32
N GLY A 254 13.06 10.98 -38.42
CA GLY A 254 14.01 11.56 -37.45
C GLY A 254 13.41 12.15 -36.17
N GLY A 255 12.10 12.05 -35.95
CA GLY A 255 11.40 12.64 -34.78
C GLY A 255 10.67 13.94 -35.12
N GLY A 256 9.54 14.18 -34.45
CA GLY A 256 8.59 15.26 -34.76
C GLY A 256 7.28 14.72 -35.36
N LYS A 257 6.29 15.61 -35.51
CA LYS A 257 5.00 15.29 -36.15
C LYS A 257 5.17 15.43 -37.66
N LYS A 258 4.99 14.32 -38.37
CA LYS A 258 5.02 14.25 -39.84
C LYS A 258 4.04 15.25 -40.48
N GLY A 259 4.39 15.80 -41.64
CA GLY A 259 3.61 16.82 -42.35
C GLY A 259 3.66 18.23 -41.72
N SER A 260 4.10 18.35 -40.45
CA SER A 260 4.06 19.62 -39.73
C SER A 260 5.24 20.55 -40.05
N VAL A 261 5.05 21.85 -39.84
CA VAL A 261 6.09 22.87 -39.99
C VAL A 261 6.69 23.24 -38.63
N TYR A 262 8.02 23.26 -38.54
CA TYR A 262 8.78 23.62 -37.35
C TYR A 262 9.61 24.88 -37.60
N LYS A 263 9.63 25.80 -36.63
CA LYS A 263 10.42 27.02 -36.63
C LYS A 263 11.71 26.78 -35.85
N PHE A 264 12.83 27.12 -36.47
CA PHE A 264 14.15 27.06 -35.84
C PHE A 264 14.30 28.18 -34.81
N LEU A 265 14.70 27.81 -33.59
CA LEU A 265 14.90 28.68 -32.43
C LEU A 265 16.37 28.94 -32.11
N GLY A 266 17.29 28.27 -32.82
CA GLY A 266 18.74 28.42 -32.62
C GLY A 266 19.32 29.69 -33.25
N ASN A 267 20.60 29.90 -32.99
CA ASN A 267 21.41 30.89 -33.71
C ASN A 267 21.84 30.32 -35.08
N GLU A 268 22.40 31.16 -35.96
CA GLU A 268 22.83 30.74 -37.29
C GLU A 268 23.72 29.47 -37.25
N GLU A 269 23.23 28.39 -37.85
CA GLU A 269 23.88 27.07 -37.81
C GLU A 269 23.56 26.26 -39.06
N THR A 270 24.51 25.44 -39.53
CA THR A 270 24.27 24.48 -40.61
C THR A 270 23.86 23.15 -40.01
N MET A 271 22.66 22.68 -40.35
CA MET A 271 22.05 21.48 -39.77
C MET A 271 21.54 20.55 -40.88
N ASP A 272 21.72 19.24 -40.69
CA ASP A 272 21.19 18.21 -41.60
C ASP A 272 19.71 17.97 -41.30
N LEU A 273 18.83 18.60 -42.10
CA LEU A 273 17.39 18.54 -41.93
C LEU A 273 16.82 17.13 -42.13
N SER A 274 17.55 16.24 -42.81
CA SER A 274 17.11 14.87 -43.11
C SER A 274 17.32 13.89 -41.95
N ASN A 275 18.13 14.26 -40.95
CA ASN A 275 18.40 13.43 -39.76
C ASN A 275 18.21 14.18 -38.44
N THR A 276 17.64 15.39 -38.48
CA THR A 276 17.41 16.25 -37.30
C THR A 276 16.25 15.76 -36.43
N ASP A 277 16.42 15.84 -35.11
CA ASP A 277 15.32 15.60 -34.16
C ASP A 277 14.50 16.87 -33.90
N TYR A 278 13.32 16.95 -34.52
CA TYR A 278 12.40 18.07 -34.36
C TYR A 278 11.57 18.03 -33.06
N THR A 279 11.80 17.03 -32.19
CA THR A 279 11.22 17.03 -30.83
C THR A 279 12.06 17.83 -29.83
N ASN A 280 13.28 18.23 -30.21
CA ASN A 280 14.15 19.04 -29.37
C ASN A 280 13.64 20.50 -29.27
N LEU A 281 12.94 20.79 -28.18
CA LEU A 281 12.28 22.08 -27.94
C LEU A 281 13.24 23.25 -27.72
N ASP A 282 14.53 22.99 -27.49
CA ASP A 282 15.55 24.04 -27.40
C ASP A 282 15.87 24.64 -28.78
N TYR A 283 15.67 23.86 -29.86
CA TYR A 283 15.96 24.25 -31.23
C TYR A 283 14.71 24.39 -32.10
N TRP A 284 13.60 23.72 -31.74
CA TRP A 284 12.47 23.57 -32.63
C TRP A 284 11.14 23.88 -31.93
N GLN A 285 10.39 24.80 -32.54
CA GLN A 285 9.01 25.10 -32.15
C GLN A 285 8.07 24.67 -33.26
N ILE A 286 7.12 23.78 -32.99
CA ILE A 286 6.06 23.48 -33.96
C ILE A 286 5.23 24.73 -34.24
N VAL A 287 5.11 25.09 -35.52
CA VAL A 287 4.31 26.25 -35.96
C VAL A 287 2.88 25.80 -36.14
N LYS A 288 2.05 26.03 -35.13
CA LYS A 288 0.61 25.83 -35.24
C LYS A 288 0.02 26.90 -36.18
N GLY A 289 -0.91 26.51 -37.05
CA GLY A 289 -1.72 27.49 -37.78
C GLY A 289 -2.43 28.42 -36.80
N SER A 290 -2.75 29.65 -37.19
CA SER A 290 -3.59 30.52 -36.35
C SER A 290 -4.90 29.79 -36.07
N ASN A 291 -5.12 29.37 -34.81
CA ASN A 291 -6.32 28.68 -34.32
C ASN A 291 -7.55 29.59 -34.55
N ILE A 292 -8.12 29.54 -35.74
CA ILE A 292 -9.35 30.25 -36.13
C ILE A 292 -10.60 29.61 -35.50
N ILE A 293 -10.46 28.39 -35.00
CA ILE A 293 -11.48 27.68 -34.21
C ILE A 293 -10.88 27.36 -32.83
N PRO A 294 -11.58 27.68 -31.72
CA PRO A 294 -11.11 27.37 -30.37
C PRO A 294 -10.79 25.88 -30.20
N GLU A 295 -9.57 25.55 -29.77
CA GLU A 295 -9.17 24.19 -29.39
C GLU A 295 -9.46 23.94 -27.92
N GLY A 296 -9.72 22.67 -27.56
CA GLY A 296 -9.91 22.25 -26.16
C GLY A 296 -11.35 22.29 -25.63
N TYR A 297 -12.34 22.58 -26.48
CA TYR A 297 -13.76 22.46 -26.14
C TYR A 297 -14.40 21.28 -26.87
N ASN A 298 -15.27 20.56 -26.15
CA ASN A 298 -16.12 19.53 -26.71
C ASN A 298 -17.22 20.16 -27.59
N ILE A 299 -17.30 19.81 -28.87
CA ILE A 299 -18.25 20.40 -29.84
C ILE A 299 -19.62 19.70 -29.83
N SER A 300 -19.69 18.41 -29.51
CA SER A 300 -20.93 17.64 -29.40
C SER A 300 -21.10 17.06 -27.99
N ASP A 301 -22.10 16.20 -27.75
CA ASP A 301 -22.26 15.54 -26.44
C ASP A 301 -21.04 14.66 -26.12
N SER A 302 -20.37 14.95 -25.00
CA SER A 302 -19.27 14.16 -24.44
C SER A 302 -19.62 13.78 -23.01
N ASP A 303 -20.04 12.53 -22.83
CA ASP A 303 -20.33 12.01 -21.49
C ASP A 303 -19.04 11.47 -20.85
N SER A 304 -18.81 11.86 -19.61
CA SER A 304 -17.70 11.38 -18.78
C SER A 304 -18.23 11.02 -17.41
N THR A 305 -17.90 9.80 -16.96
CA THR A 305 -18.21 9.35 -15.60
C THR A 305 -16.99 8.71 -14.97
N ALA A 306 -16.66 9.13 -13.76
CA ALA A 306 -15.62 8.54 -12.93
C ALA A 306 -16.18 8.16 -11.57
N VAL A 307 -16.01 6.90 -11.17
CA VAL A 307 -16.44 6.38 -9.88
C VAL A 307 -15.25 5.76 -9.15
N GLY A 308 -15.09 6.09 -7.87
CA GLY A 308 -14.07 5.54 -6.99
C GLY A 308 -14.67 5.08 -5.67
N GLY A 309 -14.33 3.88 -5.22
CA GLY A 309 -14.70 3.36 -3.91
C GLY A 309 -13.54 2.64 -3.26
N ILE A 310 -13.24 2.98 -2.02
CA ILE A 310 -12.23 2.28 -1.23
C ILE A 310 -12.76 1.93 0.17
N VAL A 311 -12.49 0.70 0.59
CA VAL A 311 -12.67 0.22 1.95
C VAL A 311 -11.32 -0.28 2.46
N VAL A 312 -10.86 0.28 3.58
CA VAL A 312 -9.61 -0.13 4.23
C VAL A 312 -9.91 -0.54 5.66
N ARG A 313 -9.46 -1.72 6.05
CA ARG A 313 -9.46 -2.19 7.43
C ARG A 313 -8.03 -2.43 7.88
N ASN A 314 -7.66 -1.82 9.00
CA ASN A 314 -6.44 -2.12 9.74
C ASN A 314 -6.84 -2.55 11.16
N ASP A 315 -6.40 -3.72 11.58
CA ASP A 315 -6.76 -4.33 12.88
C ASP A 315 -5.51 -4.88 13.54
N VAL A 316 -5.15 -4.35 14.71
CA VAL A 316 -4.05 -4.86 15.54
C VAL A 316 -4.64 -5.38 16.84
N ARG A 317 -4.38 -6.66 17.14
CA ARG A 317 -4.69 -7.30 18.42
C ARG A 317 -3.41 -7.80 19.05
N ALA A 318 -3.19 -7.49 20.32
CA ALA A 318 -1.97 -7.86 21.03
C ALA A 318 -2.27 -8.18 22.50
N ASP A 319 -1.75 -9.29 23.00
CA ASP A 319 -1.75 -9.63 24.43
C ASP A 319 -0.34 -9.97 24.89
N VAL A 320 0.06 -9.37 26.02
CA VAL A 320 1.35 -9.61 26.65
C VAL A 320 1.14 -9.95 28.11
N GLU A 321 1.66 -11.09 28.56
CA GLU A 321 1.51 -11.54 29.93
C GLU A 321 2.83 -12.07 30.50
N SER A 322 3.23 -11.53 31.65
CA SER A 322 4.35 -12.06 32.43
C SER A 322 3.94 -12.35 33.86
N TYR A 323 4.23 -13.56 34.35
CA TYR A 323 3.76 -13.92 35.69
C TYR A 323 4.56 -15.01 36.41
N VAL A 324 4.33 -15.10 37.72
CA VAL A 324 4.67 -16.26 38.54
C VAL A 324 3.39 -16.74 39.22
N ASP A 325 3.06 -18.03 39.07
CA ASP A 325 1.90 -18.64 39.73
C ASP A 325 2.31 -19.94 40.46
N TYR A 326 1.65 -20.20 41.59
CA TYR A 326 1.89 -21.38 42.43
C TYR A 326 3.37 -21.69 42.74
N ALA A 327 4.16 -20.69 43.16
CA ALA A 327 5.58 -20.88 43.46
C ALA A 327 6.02 -20.32 44.82
N THR A 328 6.91 -21.02 45.51
CA THR A 328 7.74 -20.46 46.58
C THR A 328 9.09 -20.09 45.99
N VAL A 329 9.36 -18.79 45.87
CA VAL A 329 10.55 -18.24 45.21
C VAL A 329 11.49 -17.60 46.22
N SER A 330 12.77 -17.97 46.16
CA SER A 330 13.87 -17.29 46.86
C SER A 330 14.94 -16.88 45.84
N SER A 331 15.21 -15.58 45.71
CA SER A 331 16.23 -15.04 44.78
C SER A 331 17.01 -13.85 45.34
N ALA A 332 18.05 -13.39 44.65
CA ALA A 332 18.70 -12.10 44.95
C ALA A 332 17.73 -10.93 44.76
N SER A 333 17.11 -10.87 43.59
CA SER A 333 16.04 -9.95 43.18
C SER A 333 15.08 -10.66 42.23
N LEU A 334 13.88 -10.11 42.02
CA LEU A 334 12.91 -10.62 41.06
C LEU A 334 12.31 -9.47 40.25
N ASN A 335 12.53 -9.48 38.94
CA ASN A 335 11.94 -8.53 38.01
C ASN A 335 10.97 -9.28 37.08
N ILE A 336 9.74 -8.79 36.99
CA ILE A 336 8.74 -9.29 36.06
C ILE A 336 8.26 -8.11 35.22
N THR A 337 8.37 -8.22 33.90
CA THR A 337 8.06 -7.14 32.97
C THR A 337 7.19 -7.61 31.81
N SER A 338 6.19 -6.81 31.46
CA SER A 338 5.39 -6.99 30.24
C SER A 338 5.35 -5.67 29.47
N SER A 339 5.76 -5.68 28.21
CA SER A 339 5.78 -4.48 27.36
C SER A 339 5.04 -4.73 26.05
N GLU A 340 3.91 -4.08 25.88
CA GLU A 340 3.13 -4.09 24.65
C GLU A 340 3.32 -2.75 23.92
N ASN A 341 3.63 -2.82 22.62
CA ASN A 341 3.63 -1.66 21.74
C ASN A 341 2.89 -1.96 20.42
N ALA A 342 1.64 -1.48 20.32
CA ALA A 342 0.83 -1.56 19.11
C ALA A 342 0.81 -0.24 18.34
N THR A 343 1.06 -0.28 17.03
CA THR A 343 0.99 0.91 16.17
C THR A 343 0.19 0.66 14.89
N ILE A 344 -0.70 1.59 14.55
CA ILE A 344 -1.27 1.71 13.20
C ILE A 344 -0.90 3.07 12.63
N LYS A 345 -0.27 3.07 11.45
CA LYS A 345 -0.08 4.26 10.62
C LYS A 345 -0.69 4.00 9.24
N ALA A 346 -1.83 4.61 8.98
CA ALA A 346 -2.62 4.32 7.79
C ALA A 346 -3.00 5.58 7.00
N THR A 347 -2.85 5.52 5.69
CA THR A 347 -3.33 6.52 4.73
C THR A 347 -4.27 5.88 3.73
N ALA A 348 -5.42 6.52 3.51
CA ALA A 348 -6.34 6.20 2.43
C ALA A 348 -6.55 7.44 1.55
N ASP A 349 -6.06 7.37 0.31
CA ASP A 349 -6.09 8.44 -0.68
C ASP A 349 -7.00 8.04 -1.85
N SER A 350 -7.94 8.91 -2.22
CA SER A 350 -8.83 8.64 -3.35
C SER A 350 -8.99 9.84 -4.26
N VAL A 351 -8.50 9.71 -5.49
CA VAL A 351 -8.60 10.74 -6.52
C VAL A 351 -9.57 10.28 -7.58
N VAL A 352 -10.69 10.99 -7.71
CA VAL A 352 -11.70 10.74 -8.76
C VAL A 352 -11.91 12.00 -9.56
N SER A 353 -11.74 11.93 -10.88
CA SER A 353 -11.88 13.06 -11.79
C SER A 353 -12.66 12.67 -13.05
N SER A 354 -13.59 13.52 -13.46
CA SER A 354 -14.34 13.37 -14.70
C SER A 354 -14.28 14.69 -15.48
N SER A 355 -14.00 14.59 -16.78
CA SER A 355 -13.93 15.72 -17.71
C SER A 355 -14.71 15.39 -18.98
N GLY A 356 -16.01 15.70 -18.96
CA GLY A 356 -16.92 15.66 -20.10
C GLY A 356 -17.54 17.04 -20.35
N GLY A 357 -18.76 17.09 -20.89
CA GLY A 357 -19.47 18.34 -21.18
C GLY A 357 -19.39 18.74 -22.65
N SER A 358 -20.13 19.79 -23.04
CA SER A 358 -20.17 20.27 -24.42
C SER A 358 -20.31 21.80 -24.47
N ALA A 359 -19.71 22.43 -25.48
CA ALA A 359 -19.88 23.85 -25.77
C ALA A 359 -21.25 24.16 -26.42
N TYR A 360 -21.86 23.18 -27.08
CA TYR A 360 -23.13 23.34 -27.83
C TYR A 360 -24.19 22.26 -27.55
N GLY A 361 -23.82 21.19 -26.81
CA GLY A 361 -24.68 20.07 -26.43
C GLY A 361 -24.94 19.94 -24.92
N SER A 362 -25.38 18.76 -24.48
CA SER A 362 -25.85 18.40 -23.14
C SER A 362 -24.94 17.45 -22.33
N GLY A 363 -23.72 17.17 -22.84
CA GLY A 363 -22.81 16.19 -22.25
C GLY A 363 -22.65 16.27 -20.72
N THR A 364 -22.61 15.11 -20.08
CA THR A 364 -22.53 14.94 -18.63
C THR A 364 -21.08 14.75 -18.16
N SER A 365 -20.76 15.30 -16.98
CA SER A 365 -19.46 15.12 -16.32
C SER A 365 -19.71 14.81 -14.85
N LEU A 366 -19.46 13.57 -14.44
CA LEU A 366 -19.80 13.07 -13.10
C LEU A 366 -18.60 12.38 -12.44
N ALA A 367 -18.21 12.86 -11.27
CA ALA A 367 -17.21 12.23 -10.42
C ALA A 367 -17.84 11.86 -9.06
N VAL A 368 -17.81 10.58 -8.69
CA VAL A 368 -18.34 10.07 -7.41
C VAL A 368 -17.25 9.32 -6.67
N ASN A 369 -17.06 9.63 -5.39
CA ASN A 369 -16.01 9.04 -4.57
C ASN A 369 -16.54 8.65 -3.18
N GLY A 370 -16.14 7.47 -2.68
CA GLY A 370 -16.41 7.00 -1.32
C GLY A 370 -15.18 6.35 -0.69
N ILE A 371 -14.93 6.68 0.58
CA ILE A 371 -13.82 6.11 1.39
C ILE A 371 -14.38 5.67 2.74
N ILE A 372 -14.20 4.40 3.07
CA ILE A 372 -14.39 3.84 4.41
C ILE A 372 -13.02 3.36 4.90
N ALA A 373 -12.57 3.88 6.05
CA ALA A 373 -11.32 3.44 6.68
C ALA A 373 -11.60 3.12 8.15
N THR A 374 -11.36 1.87 8.55
CA THR A 374 -11.49 1.41 9.93
C THR A 374 -10.11 1.04 10.46
N ASN A 375 -9.72 1.63 11.59
CA ASN A 375 -8.46 1.35 12.26
C ASN A 375 -8.79 0.97 13.70
N LEU A 376 -8.42 -0.23 14.11
CA LEU A 376 -8.68 -0.77 15.44
C LEU A 376 -7.37 -1.25 16.06
N ILE A 377 -7.10 -0.82 17.29
CA ILE A 377 -6.07 -1.40 18.14
C ILE A 377 -6.76 -1.92 19.40
N LEU A 378 -6.56 -3.21 19.69
CA LEU A 378 -6.93 -3.83 20.95
C LEU A 378 -5.67 -4.45 21.56
N SER A 379 -5.08 -3.76 22.52
CA SER A 379 -3.85 -4.22 23.15
C SER A 379 -3.94 -4.25 24.67
N LYS A 380 -3.23 -5.21 25.27
CA LYS A 380 -3.21 -5.47 26.71
C LYS A 380 -1.82 -5.92 27.15
N SER A 381 -1.43 -5.49 28.36
CA SER A 381 -0.20 -5.91 29.02
C SER A 381 -0.49 -6.16 30.49
N ASN A 382 -0.15 -7.35 30.99
CA ASN A 382 -0.40 -7.79 32.35
C ASN A 382 0.85 -8.38 32.99
N THR A 383 1.23 -7.86 34.15
CA THR A 383 2.27 -8.43 35.00
C THR A 383 1.69 -8.76 36.37
N TYR A 384 1.85 -10.00 36.86
CA TYR A 384 1.28 -10.39 38.15
C TYR A 384 2.03 -11.56 38.83
N ILE A 385 1.79 -11.70 40.12
CA ILE A 385 2.17 -12.87 40.92
C ILE A 385 0.93 -13.35 41.65
N THR A 386 0.59 -14.63 41.53
CA THR A 386 -0.58 -15.24 42.18
C THR A 386 -0.17 -16.53 42.89
N ASN A 387 -0.91 -16.91 43.93
CA ASN A 387 -0.74 -18.17 44.68
C ASN A 387 0.71 -18.51 45.07
N SER A 388 1.53 -17.49 45.33
CA SER A 388 2.99 -17.62 45.46
C SER A 388 3.54 -16.88 46.68
N ASP A 389 4.63 -17.40 47.23
CA ASP A 389 5.41 -16.79 48.32
C ASP A 389 6.77 -16.34 47.78
N ILE A 390 7.07 -15.04 47.83
CA ILE A 390 8.28 -14.46 47.23
C ILE A 390 9.20 -13.90 48.32
N THR A 391 10.48 -14.29 48.29
CA THR A 391 11.54 -13.74 49.14
C THR A 391 12.70 -13.25 48.27
N THR A 392 13.00 -11.96 48.29
CA THR A 392 14.25 -11.41 47.75
C THR A 392 15.27 -11.19 48.88
N THR A 393 16.53 -11.53 48.62
CA THR A 393 17.58 -11.55 49.66
C THR A 393 18.48 -10.32 49.66
N THR A 394 18.61 -9.63 48.52
CA THR A 394 19.50 -8.46 48.38
C THR A 394 18.89 -7.29 47.64
N GLY A 395 18.10 -7.55 46.59
CA GLY A 395 17.48 -6.53 45.74
C GLY A 395 15.96 -6.50 45.84
N ASP A 396 15.38 -5.69 44.97
CA ASP A 396 13.95 -5.42 44.95
C ASP A 396 13.14 -6.52 44.24
N LEU A 397 11.85 -6.56 44.55
CA LEU A 397 10.81 -7.20 43.76
C LEU A 397 10.14 -6.13 42.89
N THR A 398 10.24 -6.25 41.57
CA THR A 398 9.65 -5.31 40.60
C THR A 398 8.66 -6.02 39.70
N LEU A 399 7.45 -5.45 39.60
CA LEU A 399 6.46 -5.80 38.59
C LEU A 399 6.18 -4.55 37.76
N ASP A 400 6.38 -4.64 36.46
CA ASP A 400 6.11 -3.54 35.53
C ASP A 400 5.31 -4.04 34.33
N ALA A 401 4.23 -3.33 34.00
CA ALA A 401 3.37 -3.62 32.86
C ALA A 401 3.12 -2.33 32.09
N GLN A 402 3.53 -2.31 30.83
CA GLN A 402 3.39 -1.17 29.94
C GLN A 402 2.60 -1.58 28.70
N ASN A 403 1.60 -0.78 28.35
CA ASN A 403 0.78 -0.94 27.16
C ASN A 403 0.73 0.39 26.40
N THR A 404 1.29 0.42 25.19
CA THR A 404 1.38 1.64 24.37
C THR A 404 0.70 1.41 23.04
N SER A 405 -0.48 2.01 22.85
CA SER A 405 -1.19 1.99 21.58
C SER A 405 -1.09 3.33 20.86
N MET A 406 -0.65 3.34 19.60
CA MET A 406 -0.57 4.55 18.76
C MET A 406 -1.33 4.38 17.44
N LEU A 407 -2.24 5.31 17.14
CA LEU A 407 -3.02 5.30 15.91
C LEU A 407 -2.87 6.64 15.17
N TYR A 408 -2.30 6.58 13.96
CA TYR A 408 -2.17 7.70 13.04
C TYR A 408 -2.94 7.37 11.76
N ALA A 409 -4.09 8.02 11.55
CA ALA A 409 -4.91 7.81 10.36
C ALA A 409 -5.10 9.11 9.59
N LEU A 410 -4.81 9.07 8.29
CA LEU A 410 -5.00 10.19 7.36
C LEU A 410 -5.90 9.78 6.21
N LYS A 411 -6.80 10.69 5.83
CA LYS A 411 -7.65 10.59 4.65
C LYS A 411 -7.38 11.82 3.78
N THR A 412 -7.09 11.60 2.50
CA THR A 412 -6.88 12.68 1.51
C THR A 412 -7.77 12.52 0.30
#